data_AF-A0A2U1N1X1-F1
#
_entry.id   AF-A0A2U1N1X1-F1
#
_cell.length_a   1.000
_cell.length_b   1.000
_cell.length_c   1.000
_cell.angle_alpha   90.00
_cell.angle_beta   90.00
_cell.angle_gamma   90.00
#
_symmetry.space_group_name_H-M   'P 1'
#
loop_
_entity.id
_entity.type
_entity.pdbx_description
1 polymer ?
#
loop_
_entity_poly.entity_id
_entity_poly.type
_entity_poly.pdbx_seq_one_letter_code
_entity_poly.pdbx_strand_id
1 'polypeptide(L)'
;MVNGGLWWSVWWWAKLVFVFVFLAALGVCFFLWIGPFLMNKEVIPILNWETETFSKPVLAVLIFASVALFPTIFIPSTPSMWVAGMSFGYGFGFLLIIGGCIIGTSIPYFIGSLFYHKIQGWLERYPKKASILKLAGEGSCFNQFRAVMFLRISPFPYIVYNYCAVATDVKFVPYLLGTIVGMVPEIFVAIYTGIMIRTLADASNDQQSLSAPQIMCTVFGFLLTVATTVVVTVYAKKRLSELQTDEEQLLLQ
;
A
#
# COMPACT_ATOMS: atom_id res chain seq x y z
N MET A 1 -36.81 4.02 39.56
CA MET A 1 -35.43 3.49 39.43
C MET A 1 -35.11 3.31 37.95
N VAL A 2 -34.66 4.36 37.24
CA VAL A 2 -34.33 4.28 35.77
C VAL A 2 -33.01 5.00 35.41
N ASN A 3 -32.37 5.75 36.33
CA ASN A 3 -31.19 6.57 35.99
C ASN A 3 -29.82 5.87 36.01
N GLY A 4 -29.74 4.58 36.35
CA GLY A 4 -28.45 3.87 36.46
C GLY A 4 -27.84 3.40 35.14
N GLY A 5 -28.68 3.04 34.16
CA GLY A 5 -28.23 2.44 32.89
C GLY A 5 -27.67 3.46 31.89
N LEU A 6 -28.23 4.67 31.85
CA LEU A 6 -27.80 5.71 30.92
C LEU A 6 -26.40 6.23 31.28
N TRP A 7 -26.13 6.43 32.57
CA TRP A 7 -24.84 6.93 33.06
C TRP A 7 -23.71 5.93 32.85
N TRP A 8 -23.99 4.63 33.04
CA TRP A 8 -23.03 3.55 32.75
C TRP A 8 -22.73 3.44 31.25
N SER A 9 -23.75 3.57 30.41
CA SER A 9 -23.59 3.57 28.94
C SER A 9 -22.74 4.76 28.46
N VAL A 10 -23.04 5.98 28.93
CA VAL A 10 -22.27 7.19 28.58
C VAL A 10 -20.81 7.09 29.05
N TRP A 11 -20.57 6.54 30.25
CA TRP A 11 -19.21 6.31 30.75
C TRP A 11 -18.43 5.31 29.87
N TRP A 12 -19.09 4.25 29.41
CA TRP A 12 -18.46 3.24 28.56
C TRP A 12 -18.09 3.80 27.18
N TRP A 13 -18.98 4.59 26.57
CA TRP A 13 -18.70 5.31 25.33
C TRP A 13 -17.59 6.36 25.49
N ALA A 14 -17.57 7.10 26.60
CA ALA A 14 -16.51 8.06 26.89
C ALA A 14 -15.13 7.38 27.04
N LYS A 15 -15.06 6.22 27.70
CA LYS A 15 -13.83 5.40 27.76
C LYS A 15 -13.38 4.93 26.38
N LEU A 16 -14.28 4.49 25.51
CA LEU A 16 -13.97 4.07 24.14
C LEU A 16 -13.41 5.23 23.31
N VAL A 17 -14.05 6.40 23.37
CA VAL A 17 -13.58 7.61 22.68
C VAL A 17 -12.20 8.01 23.20
N PHE A 18 -11.99 7.98 24.52
CA PHE A 18 -10.70 8.29 25.11
C PHE A 18 -9.58 7.34 24.64
N VAL A 19 -9.85 6.02 24.63
CA VAL A 19 -8.89 5.02 24.13
C VAL A 19 -8.60 5.24 22.64
N PHE A 20 -9.62 5.54 21.83
CA PHE A 20 -9.43 5.80 20.41
C PHE A 20 -8.60 7.07 20.15
N VAL A 21 -8.89 8.16 20.87
CA VAL A 21 -8.13 9.41 20.79
C VAL A 21 -6.69 9.22 21.28
N PHE A 22 -6.49 8.45 22.35
CA PHE A 22 -5.17 8.14 22.89
C PHE A 22 -4.34 7.27 21.92
N LEU A 23 -4.95 6.25 21.31
CA LEU A 23 -4.30 5.43 20.28
C LEU A 23 -4.00 6.26 19.01
N ALA A 24 -4.90 7.14 18.61
CA ALA A 24 -4.66 8.06 17.50
C ALA A 24 -3.52 9.05 17.82
N ALA A 25 -3.48 9.61 19.03
CA ALA A 25 -2.40 10.49 19.48
C ALA A 25 -1.06 9.78 19.57
N LEU A 26 -1.03 8.52 20.06
CA LEU A 26 0.16 7.68 20.04
C LEU A 26 0.61 7.36 18.62
N GLY A 27 -0.33 7.05 17.72
CA GLY A 27 -0.05 6.83 16.30
C GLY A 27 0.53 8.07 15.63
N VAL A 28 -0.03 9.25 15.89
CA VAL A 28 0.46 10.54 15.38
C VAL A 28 1.83 10.86 15.98
N CYS A 29 2.04 10.64 17.28
CA CYS A 29 3.33 10.85 17.93
C CYS A 29 4.40 9.90 17.37
N PHE A 30 4.07 8.62 17.18
CA PHE A 30 4.94 7.66 16.51
C PHE A 30 5.29 8.10 15.09
N PHE A 31 4.30 8.58 14.33
CA PHE A 31 4.50 9.04 12.96
C PHE A 31 5.31 10.34 12.86
N LEU A 32 5.16 11.26 13.83
CA LEU A 32 5.85 12.55 13.85
C LEU A 32 7.24 12.50 14.49
N TRP A 33 7.52 11.55 15.39
CA TRP A 33 8.82 11.44 16.06
C TRP A 33 9.63 10.24 15.60
N ILE A 34 9.06 9.04 15.61
CA ILE A 34 9.78 7.80 15.31
C ILE A 34 9.98 7.63 13.80
N GLY A 35 8.97 8.01 13.00
CA GLY A 35 9.07 8.03 11.54
C GLY A 35 10.27 8.86 11.04
N PRO A 36 10.34 10.17 11.33
CA PRO A 36 11.46 11.01 10.94
C PRO A 36 12.79 10.58 11.55
N PHE A 37 12.79 10.06 12.79
CA PHE A 37 14.01 9.54 13.41
C PHE A 37 14.59 8.36 12.64
N LEU A 38 13.81 7.30 12.38
CA LEU A 38 14.26 6.13 11.62
C LEU A 38 14.62 6.50 10.19
N MET A 39 13.84 7.39 9.57
CA MET A 39 14.10 7.82 8.20
C MET A 39 15.42 8.58 8.08
N ASN A 40 15.71 9.50 9.00
CA ASN A 40 16.94 10.30 8.96
C ASN A 40 18.18 9.55 9.46
N LYS A 41 18.03 8.63 10.42
CA LYS A 41 19.17 7.89 11.01
C LYS A 41 19.56 6.65 10.22
N GLU A 42 18.59 5.90 9.72
CA GLU A 42 18.84 4.57 9.16
C GLU A 42 18.52 4.57 7.66
N VAL A 43 17.29 4.94 7.29
CA VAL A 43 16.81 4.74 5.92
C VAL A 43 17.54 5.64 4.92
N ILE A 44 17.52 6.96 5.10
CA ILE A 44 18.13 7.92 4.15
C ILE A 44 19.63 7.67 3.97
N PRO A 45 20.44 7.47 5.03
CA PRO A 45 21.85 7.14 4.87
C PRO A 45 22.09 5.85 4.08
N ILE A 46 21.28 4.81 4.31
CA ILE A 46 21.35 3.55 3.56
C ILE A 46 20.97 3.77 2.10
N LEU A 47 19.88 4.49 1.82
CA LEU A 47 19.43 4.78 0.44
C LEU A 47 20.48 5.59 -0.33
N ASN A 48 21.12 6.57 0.33
CA ASN A 48 22.18 7.38 -0.26
C ASN A 48 23.43 6.53 -0.50
N TRP A 49 23.86 5.74 0.49
CA TRP A 49 24.99 4.83 0.33
C TRP A 49 24.75 3.86 -0.82
N GLU A 50 23.55 3.28 -0.94
CA GLU A 50 23.22 2.36 -2.04
C GLU A 50 23.29 3.07 -3.41
N THR A 51 22.78 4.30 -3.49
CA THR A 51 22.80 5.10 -4.72
C THR A 51 24.22 5.54 -5.11
N GLU A 52 25.09 5.82 -4.15
CA GLU A 52 26.47 6.25 -4.37
C GLU A 52 27.44 5.08 -4.60
N THR A 53 27.18 3.92 -3.99
CA THR A 53 28.07 2.75 -4.05
C THR A 53 27.92 1.97 -5.36
N PHE A 54 26.70 1.85 -5.87
CA PHE A 54 26.42 1.01 -7.04
C PHE A 54 26.30 1.82 -8.33
N SER A 55 26.82 1.26 -9.43
CA SER A 55 26.55 1.82 -10.75
C SER A 55 25.07 1.66 -11.13
N LYS A 56 24.54 2.56 -11.96
CA LYS A 56 23.11 2.55 -12.34
C LYS A 56 22.60 1.18 -12.84
N PRO A 57 23.32 0.42 -13.68
CA PRO A 57 22.85 -0.90 -14.11
C PRO A 57 22.74 -1.91 -12.95
N VAL A 58 23.72 -1.91 -12.03
CA VAL A 58 23.71 -2.80 -10.85
C VAL A 58 22.55 -2.41 -9.93
N LEU A 59 22.37 -1.11 -9.70
CA LEU A 59 21.28 -0.59 -8.87
C LEU A 59 19.91 -0.96 -9.44
N ALA A 60 19.73 -0.88 -10.76
CA ALA A 60 18.48 -1.30 -11.41
C ALA A 60 18.18 -2.79 -11.16
N VAL A 61 19.20 -3.66 -11.21
CA VAL A 61 19.05 -5.09 -10.91
C VAL A 61 18.70 -5.32 -9.44
N LEU A 62 19.36 -4.63 -8.51
CA LEU A 62 19.09 -4.75 -7.08
C LEU A 62 17.67 -4.28 -6.71
N ILE A 63 17.24 -3.14 -7.26
CA ILE A 63 15.88 -2.63 -7.09
C ILE A 63 14.87 -3.62 -7.67
N PHE A 64 15.09 -4.10 -8.89
CA PHE A 64 14.18 -5.05 -9.53
C PHE A 64 14.07 -6.35 -8.71
N ALA A 65 15.21 -6.92 -8.29
CA ALA A 65 15.26 -8.13 -7.49
C ALA A 65 14.60 -7.96 -6.13
N SER A 66 14.84 -6.85 -5.44
CA SER A 66 14.20 -6.57 -4.15
C SER A 66 12.70 -6.40 -4.28
N VAL A 67 12.21 -5.60 -5.24
CA VAL A 67 10.77 -5.44 -5.49
C VAL A 67 10.11 -6.79 -5.87
N ALA A 68 10.82 -7.64 -6.60
CA ALA A 68 10.34 -8.96 -7.01
C ALA A 68 10.35 -10.01 -5.88
N LEU A 69 11.30 -9.96 -4.95
CA LEU A 69 11.49 -11.02 -3.95
C LEU A 69 10.95 -10.66 -2.57
N PHE A 70 11.06 -9.40 -2.14
CA PHE A 70 10.67 -8.97 -0.79
C PHE A 70 9.22 -9.28 -0.43
N PRO A 71 8.22 -9.08 -1.31
CA PRO A 71 6.83 -9.43 -0.99
C PRO A 71 6.63 -10.92 -0.71
N THR A 72 7.49 -11.78 -1.25
CA THR A 72 7.46 -13.25 -1.05
C THR A 72 7.95 -13.66 0.34
N ILE A 73 8.70 -12.81 1.01
CA ILE A 73 9.27 -13.06 2.34
C ILE A 73 8.77 -12.05 3.38
N PHE A 74 7.64 -11.39 3.10
CA PHE A 74 7.00 -10.40 3.97
C PHE A 74 7.87 -9.17 4.30
N ILE A 75 8.85 -8.86 3.43
CA ILE A 75 9.64 -7.64 3.53
C ILE A 75 8.95 -6.54 2.68
N PRO A 76 8.81 -5.30 3.19
CA PRO A 76 8.26 -4.19 2.42
C PRO A 76 9.19 -3.77 1.26
N SER A 77 8.64 -3.60 0.06
CA SER A 77 9.39 -3.13 -1.12
C SER A 77 9.49 -1.60 -1.22
N THR A 78 8.80 -0.87 -0.35
CA THR A 78 8.70 0.60 -0.38
C THR A 78 10.06 1.31 -0.39
N PRO A 79 11.07 0.90 0.42
CA PRO A 79 12.40 1.53 0.36
C PRO A 79 13.05 1.40 -1.03
N SER A 80 13.01 0.21 -1.64
CA SER A 80 13.54 -0.01 -3.00
C SER A 80 12.83 0.84 -4.05
N MET A 81 11.51 1.03 -3.90
CA MET A 81 10.74 1.91 -4.78
C MET A 81 11.16 3.37 -4.65
N TRP A 82 11.51 3.82 -3.44
CA TRP A 82 12.09 5.15 -3.22
C TRP A 82 13.45 5.29 -3.92
N VAL A 83 14.36 4.31 -3.81
CA VAL A 83 15.63 4.31 -4.53
C VAL A 83 15.41 4.38 -6.04
N ALA A 84 14.40 3.66 -6.56
CA ALA A 84 14.04 3.72 -7.97
C ALA A 84 13.63 5.14 -8.39
N GLY A 85 12.85 5.83 -7.55
CA GLY A 85 12.49 7.22 -7.76
C GLY A 85 13.69 8.17 -7.70
N MET A 86 14.55 8.02 -6.69
CA MET A 86 15.79 8.80 -6.52
C MET A 86 16.72 8.69 -7.74
N SER A 87 16.84 7.48 -8.31
CA SER A 87 17.87 7.15 -9.29
C SER A 87 17.40 7.19 -10.74
N PHE A 88 16.13 6.82 -11.00
CA PHE A 88 15.59 6.60 -12.36
C PHE A 88 14.35 7.44 -12.68
N GLY A 89 13.78 8.15 -11.69
CA GLY A 89 12.61 9.00 -11.87
C GLY A 89 11.35 8.23 -12.33
N TYR A 90 10.38 8.95 -12.89
CA TYR A 90 9.08 8.36 -13.25
C TYR A 90 9.13 7.36 -14.41
N GLY A 91 9.95 7.58 -15.45
CA GLY A 91 9.95 6.71 -16.62
C GLY A 91 10.52 5.33 -16.31
N PHE A 92 11.84 5.25 -16.16
CA PHE A 92 12.52 3.98 -15.89
C PHE A 92 12.20 3.43 -14.51
N GLY A 93 12.02 4.27 -13.48
CA GLY A 93 11.65 3.81 -12.14
C GLY A 93 10.29 3.10 -12.13
N PHE A 94 9.28 3.64 -12.84
CA PHE A 94 7.98 2.97 -12.96
C PHE A 94 8.10 1.61 -13.64
N LEU A 95 8.85 1.52 -14.75
CA LEU A 95 9.05 0.26 -15.48
C LEU A 95 9.76 -0.81 -14.63
N LEU A 96 10.78 -0.41 -13.87
CA LEU A 96 11.48 -1.30 -12.95
C LEU A 96 10.55 -1.80 -11.85
N ILE A 97 9.81 -0.90 -11.20
CA ILE A 97 8.91 -1.25 -10.11
C ILE A 97 7.78 -2.13 -10.62
N ILE A 98 7.08 -1.76 -11.69
CA ILE A 98 5.94 -2.54 -12.19
C ILE A 98 6.37 -3.94 -12.65
N GLY A 99 7.54 -4.05 -13.30
CA GLY A 99 8.12 -5.34 -13.69
C GLY A 99 8.44 -6.22 -12.48
N GLY A 100 9.06 -5.63 -11.45
CA GLY A 100 9.31 -6.32 -10.19
C GLY A 100 8.02 -6.75 -9.50
N CYS A 101 7.00 -5.89 -9.44
CA CYS A 101 5.70 -6.16 -8.84
C CYS A 101 4.99 -7.34 -9.52
N ILE A 102 5.08 -7.49 -10.84
CA ILE A 102 4.52 -8.63 -11.56
C ILE A 102 5.08 -9.94 -10.98
N ILE A 103 6.40 -10.03 -10.82
CA ILE A 103 7.05 -11.21 -10.26
C ILE A 103 6.69 -11.36 -8.78
N GLY A 104 6.84 -10.29 -8.00
CA GLY A 104 6.64 -10.30 -6.55
C GLY A 104 5.20 -10.55 -6.09
N THR A 105 4.23 -10.38 -6.98
CA THR A 105 2.83 -10.72 -6.71
C THR A 105 2.44 -12.08 -7.29
N SER A 106 3.14 -12.54 -8.33
CA SER A 106 2.93 -13.87 -8.93
C SER A 106 3.48 -14.99 -8.08
N ILE A 107 4.70 -14.85 -7.53
CA ILE A 107 5.33 -15.91 -6.72
C ILE A 107 4.45 -16.27 -5.50
N PRO A 108 4.00 -15.31 -4.66
CA PRO A 108 3.12 -15.63 -3.53
C PRO A 108 1.78 -16.23 -3.95
N TYR A 109 1.23 -15.83 -5.10
CA TYR A 109 -0.01 -16.38 -5.61
C TYR A 109 0.13 -17.89 -5.88
N PHE A 110 1.20 -18.29 -6.56
CA PHE A 110 1.45 -19.71 -6.82
C PHE A 110 1.83 -20.48 -5.54
N ILE A 111 2.58 -19.86 -4.62
CA ILE A 111 2.83 -20.48 -3.30
C ILE A 111 1.52 -20.67 -2.54
N GLY A 112 0.64 -19.67 -2.53
CA GLY A 112 -0.68 -19.74 -1.91
C GLY A 112 -1.52 -20.89 -2.47
N SER A 113 -1.38 -21.18 -3.76
CA SER A 113 -2.10 -22.27 -4.44
C SER A 113 -1.76 -23.63 -3.85
N LEU A 114 -0.49 -23.83 -3.47
CA LEU A 114 -0.02 -25.07 -2.84
C LEU A 114 -0.61 -25.28 -1.43
N PHE A 115 -1.04 -24.21 -0.77
CA PHE A 115 -1.61 -24.22 0.58
C PHE A 115 -3.10 -23.88 0.60
N TYR A 116 -3.79 -23.99 -0.55
CA TYR A 116 -5.20 -23.59 -0.74
C TYR A 116 -6.12 -23.97 0.43
N HIS A 117 -6.20 -25.27 0.77
CA HIS A 117 -7.09 -25.76 1.83
C HIS A 117 -6.75 -25.22 3.22
N LYS A 118 -5.47 -24.99 3.52
CA LYS A 118 -5.04 -24.43 4.82
C LYS A 118 -5.40 -22.96 4.92
N ILE A 119 -5.22 -22.20 3.83
CA ILE A 119 -5.54 -20.77 3.78
C ILE A 119 -7.06 -20.58 3.83
N GLN A 120 -7.83 -21.41 3.13
CA GLN A 120 -9.28 -21.40 3.17
C GLN A 120 -9.82 -21.65 4.59
N GLY A 121 -9.35 -22.70 5.27
CA GLY A 121 -9.74 -22.98 6.66
C GLY A 121 -9.28 -21.91 7.65
N TRP A 122 -8.18 -21.19 7.36
CA TRP A 122 -7.76 -20.03 8.16
C TRP A 122 -8.66 -18.81 7.94
N LEU A 123 -9.05 -18.53 6.69
CA LEU A 123 -9.96 -17.45 6.33
C LEU A 123 -11.33 -17.60 6.99
N GLU A 124 -11.83 -18.83 7.12
CA GLU A 124 -13.11 -19.14 7.79
C GLU A 124 -13.14 -18.70 9.26
N ARG A 125 -11.99 -18.57 9.92
CA ARG A 125 -11.90 -18.03 11.29
C ARG A 125 -12.13 -16.51 11.37
N TYR A 126 -12.10 -15.81 10.23
CA TYR A 126 -12.24 -14.36 10.13
C TYR A 126 -13.33 -13.96 9.11
N PRO A 127 -14.61 -14.31 9.37
CA PRO A 127 -15.68 -14.26 8.37
C PRO A 127 -15.89 -12.87 7.75
N LYS A 128 -15.77 -11.78 8.53
CA LYS A 128 -15.92 -10.40 8.02
C LYS A 128 -14.84 -9.97 7.04
N LYS A 129 -13.61 -10.48 7.17
CA LYS A 129 -12.51 -10.18 6.24
C LYS A 129 -12.55 -11.15 5.06
N ALA A 130 -12.85 -12.41 5.34
CA ALA A 130 -12.96 -13.44 4.32
C ALA A 130 -14.09 -13.17 3.32
N SER A 131 -15.21 -12.56 3.73
CA SER A 131 -16.27 -12.18 2.79
C SER A 131 -15.74 -11.25 1.69
N ILE A 132 -15.01 -10.19 2.04
CA ILE A 132 -14.45 -9.25 1.05
C ILE A 132 -13.50 -9.96 0.07
N LEU A 133 -12.66 -10.88 0.55
CA LEU A 133 -11.78 -11.63 -0.33
C LEU A 133 -12.54 -12.65 -1.18
N LYS A 134 -13.56 -13.32 -0.63
CA LYS A 134 -14.41 -14.29 -1.35
C LYS A 134 -15.19 -13.62 -2.48
N LEU A 135 -15.80 -12.46 -2.23
CA LEU A 135 -16.48 -11.66 -3.26
C LEU A 135 -15.54 -11.30 -4.42
N ALA A 136 -14.23 -11.11 -4.15
CA ALA A 136 -13.27 -10.87 -5.21
C ALA A 136 -13.06 -12.07 -6.15
N GLY A 137 -13.40 -13.28 -5.71
CA GLY A 137 -13.40 -14.51 -6.50
C GLY A 137 -14.68 -14.78 -7.29
N GLU A 138 -15.76 -14.06 -6.98
CA GLU A 138 -17.07 -14.33 -7.58
C GLU A 138 -17.22 -13.65 -8.96
N GLY A 139 -18.10 -14.22 -9.79
CA GLY A 139 -18.47 -13.66 -11.10
C GLY A 139 -17.46 -13.86 -12.24
N SER A 140 -17.53 -12.96 -13.23
CA SER A 140 -16.72 -13.03 -14.45
C SER A 140 -15.26 -12.60 -14.23
N CYS A 141 -14.37 -12.93 -15.16
CA CYS A 141 -12.98 -12.45 -15.15
C CYS A 141 -12.88 -10.93 -14.97
N PHE A 142 -13.78 -10.17 -15.59
CA PHE A 142 -13.80 -8.71 -15.46
C PHE A 142 -14.22 -8.23 -14.07
N ASN A 143 -15.15 -8.93 -13.41
CA ASN A 143 -15.57 -8.61 -12.04
C ASN A 143 -14.44 -8.87 -11.05
N GLN A 144 -13.79 -10.04 -11.17
CA GLN A 144 -12.60 -10.38 -10.37
C GLN A 144 -11.49 -9.34 -10.54
N PHE A 145 -11.21 -8.91 -11.78
CA PHE A 145 -10.24 -7.85 -12.08
C PHE A 145 -10.56 -6.55 -11.34
N ARG A 146 -11.81 -6.08 -11.41
CA ARG A 146 -12.25 -4.84 -10.74
C ARG A 146 -12.16 -4.97 -9.23
N ALA A 147 -12.57 -6.10 -8.67
CA ALA A 147 -12.50 -6.35 -7.24
C ALA A 147 -11.06 -6.33 -6.73
N VAL A 148 -10.14 -7.01 -7.43
CA VAL A 148 -8.71 -7.01 -7.11
C VAL A 148 -8.13 -5.60 -7.18
N MET A 149 -8.45 -4.84 -8.24
CA MET A 149 -7.98 -3.46 -8.41
C MET A 149 -8.43 -2.57 -7.23
N PHE A 150 -9.70 -2.64 -6.83
CA PHE A 150 -10.19 -1.87 -5.69
C PHE A 150 -9.58 -2.32 -4.36
N LEU A 151 -9.36 -3.62 -4.17
CA LEU A 151 -8.70 -4.15 -2.99
C LEU A 151 -7.27 -3.62 -2.85
N ARG A 152 -6.53 -3.51 -3.95
CA ARG A 152 -5.17 -2.97 -3.97
C ARG A 152 -5.09 -1.49 -3.65
N ILE A 153 -6.08 -0.72 -4.09
CA ILE A 153 -6.18 0.70 -3.81
C ILE A 153 -6.64 0.95 -2.35
N SER A 154 -7.38 0.01 -1.77
CA SER A 154 -7.81 0.07 -0.37
C SER A 154 -6.61 -0.13 0.58
N PRO A 155 -6.68 0.33 1.84
CA PRO A 155 -5.61 0.14 2.83
C PRO A 155 -5.52 -1.31 3.35
N PHE A 156 -5.94 -2.30 2.56
CA PHE A 156 -5.90 -3.70 2.90
C PHE A 156 -4.44 -4.21 2.87
N PRO A 157 -4.00 -5.06 3.81
CA PRO A 157 -2.64 -5.60 3.82
C PRO A 157 -2.35 -6.45 2.57
N TYR A 158 -1.71 -5.84 1.58
CA TYR A 158 -1.55 -6.43 0.25
C TYR A 158 -0.65 -7.68 0.24
N ILE A 159 0.32 -7.75 1.15
CA ILE A 159 1.22 -8.91 1.28
C ILE A 159 0.43 -10.17 1.64
N VAL A 160 -0.53 -10.06 2.56
CA VAL A 160 -1.43 -11.18 2.92
C VAL A 160 -2.34 -11.54 1.75
N TYR A 161 -2.87 -10.52 1.05
CA TYR A 161 -3.72 -10.73 -0.12
C TYR A 161 -3.02 -11.53 -1.23
N ASN A 162 -1.72 -11.33 -1.44
CA ASN A 162 -0.98 -12.05 -2.49
C ASN A 162 -1.06 -13.58 -2.34
N TYR A 163 -1.10 -14.09 -1.09
CA TYR A 163 -1.25 -15.53 -0.81
C TYR A 163 -2.71 -15.97 -0.76
N CYS A 164 -3.61 -15.10 -0.31
CA CYS A 164 -5.02 -15.44 -0.13
C CYS A 164 -5.83 -15.37 -1.43
N ALA A 165 -5.38 -14.62 -2.45
CA ALA A 165 -6.15 -14.41 -3.67
C ALA A 165 -6.57 -15.71 -4.37
N VAL A 166 -5.67 -16.70 -4.43
CA VAL A 166 -5.99 -18.02 -4.99
C VAL A 166 -6.92 -18.83 -4.09
N ALA A 167 -6.80 -18.69 -2.77
CA ALA A 167 -7.67 -19.36 -1.80
C ALA A 167 -9.09 -18.78 -1.75
N THR A 168 -9.32 -17.68 -2.47
CA THR A 168 -10.62 -17.08 -2.68
C THR A 168 -11.06 -17.19 -4.14
N ASP A 169 -10.61 -18.21 -4.86
CA ASP A 169 -11.03 -18.57 -6.23
C ASP A 169 -10.84 -17.47 -7.30
N VAL A 170 -10.01 -16.45 -7.02
CA VAL A 170 -9.61 -15.44 -8.00
C VAL A 170 -8.68 -16.09 -9.02
N LYS A 171 -9.00 -15.97 -10.31
CA LYS A 171 -8.12 -16.48 -11.38
C LYS A 171 -6.86 -15.63 -11.48
N PHE A 172 -5.75 -16.25 -11.90
CA PHE A 172 -4.45 -15.58 -11.97
C PHE A 172 -4.44 -14.35 -12.89
N VAL A 173 -5.06 -14.43 -14.07
CA VAL A 173 -5.10 -13.33 -15.04
C VAL A 173 -5.80 -12.08 -14.48
N PRO A 174 -7.05 -12.15 -14.00
CA PRO A 174 -7.70 -10.97 -13.41
C PRO A 174 -7.01 -10.49 -12.13
N TYR A 175 -6.46 -11.40 -11.32
CA TYR A 175 -5.61 -11.03 -10.18
C TYR A 175 -4.40 -10.18 -10.60
N LEU A 176 -3.65 -10.63 -11.60
CA LEU A 176 -2.43 -9.96 -12.04
C LEU A 176 -2.75 -8.61 -12.68
N LEU A 177 -3.73 -8.57 -13.59
CA LEU A 177 -4.14 -7.32 -14.24
C LEU A 177 -4.69 -6.31 -13.23
N GLY A 178 -5.55 -6.76 -12.31
CA GLY A 178 -6.13 -5.91 -11.28
C GLY A 178 -5.06 -5.37 -10.34
N THR A 179 -4.05 -6.18 -10.05
CA THR A 179 -2.88 -5.78 -9.26
C THR A 179 -2.03 -4.74 -9.98
N ILE A 180 -1.69 -4.97 -11.25
CA ILE A 180 -0.92 -4.01 -12.06
C ILE A 180 -1.61 -2.64 -12.06
N VAL A 181 -2.91 -2.60 -12.38
CA VAL A 181 -3.65 -1.33 -12.44
C VAL A 181 -3.82 -0.72 -11.05
N GLY A 182 -4.15 -1.53 -10.04
CA GLY A 182 -4.42 -1.06 -8.68
C GLY A 182 -3.19 -0.53 -7.95
N MET A 183 -1.98 -1.00 -8.28
CA MET A 183 -0.72 -0.52 -7.67
C MET A 183 -0.18 0.76 -8.31
N VAL A 184 -0.68 1.18 -9.49
CA VAL A 184 -0.19 2.38 -10.19
C VAL A 184 -0.13 3.61 -9.27
N PRO A 185 -1.20 4.00 -8.54
CA PRO A 185 -1.16 5.18 -7.68
C PRO A 185 -0.07 5.09 -6.59
N GLU A 186 0.09 3.92 -5.98
CA GLU A 186 1.11 3.68 -4.95
C GLU A 186 2.53 3.84 -5.53
N ILE A 187 2.78 3.30 -6.73
CA ILE A 187 4.08 3.40 -7.39
C ILE A 187 4.43 4.88 -7.67
N PHE A 188 3.47 5.68 -8.14
CA PHE A 188 3.69 7.10 -8.38
C PHE A 188 4.03 7.87 -7.09
N VAL A 189 3.33 7.57 -5.99
CA VAL A 189 3.62 8.16 -4.66
C VAL A 189 5.02 7.76 -4.19
N ALA A 190 5.41 6.49 -4.33
CA ALA A 190 6.72 6.02 -3.93
C ALA A 190 7.84 6.69 -4.75
N ILE A 191 7.70 6.76 -6.08
CA ILE A 191 8.67 7.44 -6.94
C ILE A 191 8.78 8.92 -6.57
N TYR A 192 7.65 9.61 -6.40
CA TYR A 192 7.63 11.01 -5.97
C TYR A 192 8.40 11.20 -4.66
N THR A 193 8.13 10.33 -3.67
CA THR A 193 8.78 10.36 -2.36
C THR A 193 10.29 10.22 -2.50
N GLY A 194 10.76 9.28 -3.34
CA GLY A 194 12.18 9.14 -3.65
C GLY A 194 12.80 10.40 -4.26
N ILE A 195 12.16 10.98 -5.27
CA ILE A 195 12.63 12.23 -5.90
C ILE A 195 12.73 13.37 -4.87
N MET A 196 11.73 13.49 -3.99
CA MET A 196 11.70 14.48 -2.93
C MET A 196 12.84 14.26 -1.92
N ILE A 197 13.08 13.03 -1.49
CA ILE A 197 14.20 12.68 -0.59
C ILE A 197 15.52 13.12 -1.20
N ARG A 198 15.76 12.80 -2.48
CA ARG A 198 16.98 13.22 -3.18
C ARG A 198 17.12 14.74 -3.26
N THR A 199 16.02 15.43 -3.60
CA THR A 199 16.02 16.90 -3.69
C THR A 199 16.35 17.56 -2.35
N LEU A 200 15.85 17.01 -1.24
CA LEU A 200 16.14 17.49 0.12
C LEU A 200 17.59 17.18 0.54
N ALA A 201 18.13 16.03 0.14
CA ALA A 201 19.51 15.65 0.41
C ALA A 201 20.50 16.56 -0.32
N ASP A 202 20.28 16.80 -1.62
CA ASP A 202 21.11 17.69 -2.45
C ASP A 202 21.11 19.12 -1.88
N ALA A 203 19.94 19.61 -1.46
CA ALA A 203 19.77 20.94 -0.84
C ALA A 203 20.43 21.11 0.54
N SER A 204 20.67 20.00 1.25
CA SER A 204 21.30 20.04 2.58
C SER A 204 22.83 20.00 2.48
N ASN A 205 23.36 19.43 1.39
CA ASN A 205 24.80 19.23 1.18
C ASN A 205 25.45 20.42 0.49
N ASP A 206 24.76 21.03 -0.48
CA ASP A 206 25.17 22.31 -1.05
C ASP A 206 24.55 23.45 -0.23
N GLN A 207 25.36 24.38 0.27
CA GLN A 207 24.93 25.65 0.91
C GLN A 207 24.13 26.58 -0.03
N GLN A 208 23.56 26.04 -1.10
CA GLN A 208 22.75 26.71 -2.09
C GLN A 208 21.29 26.57 -1.67
N SER A 209 20.73 27.63 -1.09
CA SER A 209 19.30 27.71 -0.77
C SER A 209 18.48 27.31 -2.00
N LEU A 210 17.69 26.25 -1.89
CA LEU A 210 16.70 25.88 -2.91
C LEU A 210 15.93 27.12 -3.32
N SER A 211 15.86 27.38 -4.63
CA SER A 211 15.11 28.53 -5.12
C SER A 211 13.64 28.39 -4.70
N ALA A 212 13.05 29.41 -4.08
CA ALA A 212 11.65 29.43 -3.64
C ALA A 212 10.65 28.83 -4.66
N PRO A 213 10.76 29.06 -5.99
CA PRO A 213 9.91 28.38 -6.97
C PRO A 213 10.09 26.86 -7.04
N GLN A 214 11.30 26.32 -6.83
CA GLN A 214 11.54 24.88 -6.82
C GLN A 214 10.87 24.21 -5.62
N ILE A 215 10.99 24.79 -4.42
CA ILE A 215 10.30 24.29 -3.21
C ILE A 215 8.79 24.33 -3.44
N MET A 216 8.28 25.45 -3.94
CA MET A 216 6.84 25.64 -4.17
C MET A 216 6.29 24.64 -5.19
N CYS A 217 6.99 24.41 -6.32
CA CYS A 217 6.61 23.41 -7.30
C CYS A 217 6.65 21.98 -6.73
N THR A 218 7.67 21.65 -5.94
CA THR A 218 7.77 20.34 -5.28
C THR A 218 6.62 20.13 -4.30
N VAL A 219 6.40 21.06 -3.37
CA VAL A 219 5.31 20.98 -2.37
C VAL A 219 3.94 20.93 -3.04
N PHE A 220 3.71 21.75 -4.07
CA PHE A 220 2.46 21.73 -4.82
C PHE A 220 2.25 20.38 -5.55
N GLY A 221 3.30 19.84 -6.15
CA GLY A 221 3.28 18.50 -6.77
C GLY A 221 2.98 17.38 -5.76
N PHE A 222 3.50 17.48 -4.53
CA PHE A 222 3.17 16.55 -3.44
C PHE A 222 1.69 16.60 -3.09
N LEU A 223 1.19 17.81 -2.82
CA LEU A 223 -0.21 18.02 -2.44
C LEU A 223 -1.16 17.50 -3.53
N LEU A 224 -0.84 17.76 -4.79
CA LEU A 224 -1.63 17.26 -5.92
C LEU A 224 -1.62 15.73 -6.01
N THR A 225 -0.46 15.10 -5.80
CA THR A 225 -0.32 13.64 -5.84
C THR A 225 -1.05 12.99 -4.67
N VAL A 226 -0.88 13.51 -3.45
CA VAL A 226 -1.60 13.04 -2.26
C VAL A 226 -3.10 13.21 -2.43
N ALA A 227 -3.57 14.37 -2.91
CA ALA A 227 -4.98 14.61 -3.17
C ALA A 227 -5.54 13.63 -4.20
N THR A 228 -4.82 13.40 -5.30
CA THR A 228 -5.22 12.44 -6.34
C THR A 228 -5.31 11.03 -5.79
N THR A 229 -4.31 10.58 -5.03
CA THR A 229 -4.32 9.26 -4.39
C THR A 229 -5.47 9.14 -3.40
N VAL A 230 -5.71 10.15 -2.55
CA VAL A 230 -6.83 10.14 -1.60
C VAL A 230 -8.18 10.06 -2.32
N VAL A 231 -8.38 10.84 -3.40
CA VAL A 231 -9.61 10.79 -4.20
C VAL A 231 -9.80 9.41 -4.81
N VAL A 232 -8.75 8.83 -5.41
CA VAL A 232 -8.79 7.49 -5.98
C VAL A 232 -9.07 6.44 -4.91
N THR A 233 -8.46 6.54 -3.73
CA THR A 233 -8.70 5.63 -2.60
C THR A 233 -10.11 5.73 -2.05
N VAL A 234 -10.63 6.94 -1.87
CA VAL A 234 -12.01 7.16 -1.40
C VAL A 234 -13.01 6.62 -2.43
N TYR A 235 -12.77 6.88 -3.72
CA TYR A 235 -13.60 6.37 -4.80
C TYR A 235 -13.58 4.85 -4.87
N ALA A 236 -12.40 4.23 -4.78
CA ALA A 236 -12.24 2.77 -4.74
C ALA A 236 -12.96 2.14 -3.54
N LYS A 237 -12.82 2.75 -2.36
CA LYS A 237 -13.51 2.30 -1.14
C LYS A 237 -15.03 2.35 -1.31
N LYS A 238 -15.55 3.45 -1.87
CA LYS A 238 -16.99 3.61 -2.13
C LYS A 238 -17.50 2.57 -3.13
N ARG A 239 -16.77 2.34 -4.23
CA ARG A 239 -17.15 1.32 -5.23
C ARG A 239 -17.07 -0.10 -4.67
N LEU A 240 -16.08 -0.39 -3.82
CA LEU A 240 -16.00 -1.70 -3.16
C LEU A 240 -17.21 -1.93 -2.23
N SER A 241 -17.67 -0.91 -1.49
CA SER A 241 -18.89 -1.03 -0.67
C SER A 241 -20.18 -1.16 -1.49
N GLU A 242 -20.26 -0.50 -2.65
CA GLU A 242 -21.41 -0.66 -3.55
C GLU A 242 -21.47 -2.09 -4.11
N LEU A 243 -20.34 -2.63 -4.58
CA LEU A 243 -20.27 -4.01 -5.06
C LEU A 243 -20.67 -5.03 -3.99
N GLN A 244 -20.25 -4.82 -2.73
CA GLN A 244 -20.68 -5.66 -1.60
C GLN A 244 -22.20 -5.62 -1.39
N THR A 245 -22.80 -4.43 -1.53
CA THR A 245 -24.25 -4.25 -1.29
C THR A 245 -25.07 -4.87 -2.41
N ASP A 246 -24.66 -4.70 -3.66
CA ASP A 246 -25.34 -5.25 -4.83
C ASP A 246 -25.34 -6.80 -4.81
N GLU A 247 -24.23 -7.40 -4.37
CA GLU A 247 -24.09 -8.85 -4.26
C GLU A 247 -24.89 -9.43 -3.08
N GLU A 248 -24.93 -8.75 -1.93
CA GLU A 248 -25.84 -9.09 -0.83
C GLU A 248 -27.31 -9.05 -1.25
N GLN A 249 -27.71 -8.10 -2.10
CA GLN A 249 -29.08 -8.02 -2.62
C GLN A 249 -29.42 -9.14 -3.60
N LEU A 250 -28.48 -9.55 -4.45
CA LEU A 250 -28.65 -10.66 -5.39
C LEU A 250 -28.76 -12.02 -4.69
N LEU A 251 -28.07 -12.21 -3.57
CA LEU A 251 -28.16 -13.45 -2.76
C LEU A 251 -29.46 -13.57 -1.95
N LEU A 252 -30.21 -12.46 -1.77
CA LEU A 252 -31.48 -12.41 -1.04
C LEU A 252 -32.72 -12.56 -1.96
N GLN A 253 -32.53 -12.61 -3.28
CA GLN A 253 -33.58 -12.84 -4.28
C GLN A 253 -33.62 -14.31 -4.72
#